data_AF-A0A257N423-F1
#
_entry.id   AF-A0A257N423-F1
#
_cell.length_a   1.000
_cell.length_b   1.000
_cell.length_c   1.000
_cell.angle_alpha   90.00
_cell.angle_beta   90.00
_cell.angle_gamma   90.00
#
_symmetry.space_group_name_H-M   'P 1'
#
loop_
_entity.id
_entity.type
_entity.pdbx_description
1 polymer ?
#
loop_
_entity_poly.entity_id
_entity_poly.type
_entity_poly.pdbx_seq_one_letter_code
_entity_poly.pdbx_strand_id
1 'polypeptide(L)'
;QRAVAMAVADCVEDGTIPADEADDLFISVGVFIHWQAEDDAKIEKFNYAATKEALKRAVAGSPTAKEVVAAKKTAKHPFAVNNE
;
A
#
# COMPACT_ATOMS: atom_id res chain seq x y z
N GLN A 1 -14.02 -1.83 1.97
CA GLN A 1 -13.56 -3.22 1.72
C GLN A 1 -13.47 -3.58 0.23
N ARG A 2 -14.50 -3.30 -0.59
CA ARG A 2 -14.46 -3.55 -2.05
C ARG A 2 -13.17 -3.12 -2.74
N ALA A 3 -12.72 -1.89 -2.48
CA ALA A 3 -11.45 -1.36 -2.96
C ALA A 3 -10.24 -2.30 -2.74
N VAL A 4 -10.11 -2.84 -1.52
CA VAL A 4 -9.00 -3.71 -1.14
C VAL A 4 -9.08 -5.03 -1.88
N ALA A 5 -10.26 -5.63 -1.93
CA ALA A 5 -10.48 -6.90 -2.64
C ALA A 5 -10.20 -6.77 -4.15
N MET A 6 -10.65 -5.68 -4.79
CA MET A 6 -10.35 -5.41 -6.20
C MET A 6 -8.85 -5.20 -6.42
N ALA A 7 -8.16 -4.49 -5.52
CA ALA A 7 -6.72 -4.29 -5.65
C ALA A 7 -5.95 -5.62 -5.56
N VAL A 8 -6.36 -6.54 -4.68
CA VAL A 8 -5.78 -7.88 -4.59
C VAL A 8 -6.04 -8.68 -5.88
N ALA A 9 -7.30 -8.72 -6.34
CA ALA A 9 -7.66 -9.44 -7.56
C ALA A 9 -6.90 -8.91 -8.79
N ASP A 10 -6.82 -7.60 -8.95
CA ASP A 10 -6.07 -6.97 -10.05
C ASP A 10 -4.55 -7.22 -9.93
N CYS A 11 -4.03 -7.41 -8.72
CA CYS A 11 -2.62 -7.80 -8.52
C CYS A 11 -2.36 -9.26 -8.90
N VAL A 12 -3.36 -10.14 -8.78
CA VAL A 12 -3.26 -11.51 -9.31
C VAL A 12 -3.35 -11.47 -10.85
N GLU A 13 -4.29 -10.69 -11.39
CA GLU A 13 -4.46 -10.55 -12.84
C GLU A 13 -3.24 -9.91 -13.52
N ASP A 14 -2.65 -8.88 -12.93
CA ASP A 14 -1.47 -8.20 -13.48
C ASP A 14 -0.15 -8.96 -13.23
N GLY A 15 -0.21 -10.11 -12.55
CA GLY A 15 0.93 -10.97 -12.26
C GLY A 15 1.85 -10.45 -11.16
N THR A 16 1.48 -9.39 -10.43
CA THR A 16 2.18 -8.98 -9.20
C THR A 16 2.12 -10.11 -8.17
N ILE A 17 0.98 -10.79 -8.04
CA ILE A 17 0.85 -12.00 -7.25
C ILE A 17 0.76 -13.17 -8.25
N PRO A 18 1.71 -14.11 -8.23
CA PRO A 18 1.64 -15.30 -9.07
C PRO A 18 0.35 -16.07 -8.80
N ALA A 19 -0.42 -16.37 -9.85
CA ALA A 19 -1.73 -17.02 -9.71
C ALA A 19 -1.63 -18.46 -9.15
N ASP A 20 -0.48 -19.10 -9.34
CA ASP A 20 -0.13 -20.41 -8.80
C ASP A 20 0.17 -20.39 -7.29
N GLU A 21 0.60 -19.25 -6.75
CA GLU A 21 0.82 -19.07 -5.30
C GLU A 21 -0.39 -18.43 -4.60
N ALA A 22 -1.35 -17.87 -5.35
CA ALA A 22 -2.43 -17.05 -4.80
C ALA A 22 -3.31 -17.78 -3.77
N ASP A 23 -3.48 -19.10 -3.90
CA ASP A 23 -4.29 -19.93 -2.99
C ASP A 23 -3.55 -20.31 -1.69
N ASP A 24 -2.22 -20.16 -1.64
CA ASP A 24 -1.37 -20.51 -0.50
C ASP A 24 -0.82 -19.28 0.26
N LEU A 25 -1.19 -18.08 -0.18
CA LEU A 25 -0.74 -16.82 0.40
C LEU A 25 -1.77 -16.22 1.36
N PHE A 26 -1.28 -15.60 2.43
CA PHE A 26 -2.10 -14.82 3.35
C PHE A 26 -1.73 -13.34 3.27
N ILE A 27 -2.72 -12.48 3.04
CA ILE A 27 -2.54 -11.02 2.96
C ILE A 27 -3.23 -10.36 4.16
N SER A 28 -2.46 -9.68 5.00
CA SER A 28 -2.98 -8.84 6.09
C SER A 28 -2.99 -7.37 5.67
N VAL A 29 -4.19 -6.78 5.58
CA VAL A 29 -4.36 -5.38 5.13
C VAL A 29 -4.86 -4.51 6.29
N GLY A 30 -3.98 -3.64 6.78
CA GLY A 30 -4.35 -2.56 7.71
C GLY A 30 -4.85 -1.34 6.95
N VAL A 31 -6.13 -1.01 7.12
CA VAL A 31 -6.76 0.14 6.45
C VAL A 31 -6.92 1.29 7.44
N PHE A 32 -6.49 2.50 7.06
CA PHE A 32 -6.72 3.72 7.82
C PHE A 32 -7.78 4.58 7.15
N ILE A 33 -8.85 4.89 7.88
CA ILE A 33 -9.89 5.83 7.47
C ILE A 33 -10.03 6.84 8.59
N HIS A 34 -9.78 8.12 8.27
CA HIS A 34 -9.99 9.19 9.24
C HIS A 34 -11.49 9.33 9.53
N TRP A 35 -11.86 9.54 10.80
CA TRP A 35 -13.24 9.71 11.27
C TRP A 35 -14.03 10.85 10.59
N GLN A 36 -13.34 11.83 9.98
CA GLN A 36 -13.96 12.91 9.18
C GLN A 36 -13.97 12.62 7.67
N ALA A 37 -13.69 11.39 7.24
CA ALA A 37 -13.78 11.03 5.84
C ALA A 37 -15.25 10.80 5.46
N GLU A 38 -15.78 11.63 4.55
CA GLU A 38 -17.21 11.62 4.16
C GLU A 38 -17.43 11.24 2.69
N ASP A 39 -16.36 11.23 1.87
CA ASP A 39 -16.44 10.94 0.44
C ASP A 39 -16.10 9.48 0.17
N ASP A 40 -17.13 8.63 0.09
CA ASP A 40 -16.99 7.20 -0.16
C ASP A 40 -16.25 6.87 -1.45
N ALA A 41 -16.43 7.68 -2.51
CA ALA A 41 -15.76 7.46 -3.79
C ALA A 41 -14.25 7.69 -3.67
N LYS A 42 -13.83 8.73 -2.91
CA LYS A 42 -12.42 8.95 -2.60
C LYS A 42 -11.86 7.88 -1.67
N ILE A 43 -12.61 7.47 -0.65
CA ILE A 43 -12.20 6.39 0.25
C ILE A 43 -11.95 5.12 -0.57
N GLU A 44 -12.86 4.74 -1.46
CA GLU A 44 -12.68 3.56 -2.31
C GLU A 44 -11.45 3.71 -3.22
N LYS A 45 -11.34 4.83 -3.94
CA LYS A 45 -10.24 5.08 -4.88
C LYS A 45 -8.87 5.08 -4.20
N PHE A 46 -8.74 5.77 -3.06
CA PHE A 46 -7.46 5.86 -2.36
C PHE A 46 -7.08 4.55 -1.71
N ASN A 47 -8.02 3.81 -1.13
CA ASN A 47 -7.72 2.49 -0.57
C ASN A 47 -7.34 1.48 -1.65
N TYR A 48 -7.96 1.54 -2.83
CA TYR A 48 -7.59 0.69 -3.96
C TYR A 48 -6.16 0.98 -4.40
N ALA A 49 -5.85 2.25 -4.69
CA ALA A 49 -4.53 2.66 -5.14
C ALA A 49 -3.43 2.37 -4.10
N ALA A 50 -3.70 2.65 -2.83
CA ALA A 50 -2.75 2.41 -1.74
C ALA A 50 -2.49 0.92 -1.54
N THR A 51 -3.53 0.07 -1.57
CA THR A 51 -3.38 -1.38 -1.43
C THR A 51 -2.57 -1.96 -2.59
N LYS A 52 -2.89 -1.55 -3.84
CA LYS A 52 -2.18 -2.01 -5.03
C LYS A 52 -0.69 -1.64 -5.00
N GLU A 53 -0.38 -0.39 -4.64
CA GLU A 53 1.00 0.07 -4.48
C GLU A 53 1.73 -0.69 -3.36
N ALA A 54 1.07 -0.92 -2.22
CA ALA A 54 1.65 -1.66 -1.10
C ALA A 54 1.99 -3.10 -1.48
N LEU A 55 1.10 -3.80 -2.21
CA LEU A 55 1.35 -5.15 -2.70
C LEU A 55 2.51 -5.20 -3.68
N LYS A 56 2.55 -4.28 -4.66
CA LYS A 56 3.66 -4.20 -5.63
C LYS A 56 5.00 -3.99 -4.96
N ARG A 57 5.05 -3.10 -3.98
CA ARG A 57 6.26 -2.84 -3.18
C ARG A 57 6.66 -4.06 -2.34
N ALA A 58 5.69 -4.72 -1.70
CA ALA A 58 5.94 -5.90 -0.89
C ALA A 58 6.52 -7.05 -1.72
N VAL A 59 5.91 -7.35 -2.88
CA VAL A 59 6.40 -8.39 -3.80
C VAL A 59 7.78 -8.01 -4.37
N ALA A 60 7.97 -6.75 -4.77
CA ALA A 60 9.26 -6.28 -5.28
C ALA A 60 10.35 -6.18 -4.20
N GLY A 61 10.02 -6.34 -2.91
CA GLY A 61 10.96 -6.17 -1.80
C GLY A 61 11.51 -4.75 -1.67
N SER A 62 10.72 -3.75 -2.07
CA SER A 62 11.14 -2.35 -2.14
C SER A 62 10.28 -1.45 -1.22
N PRO A 63 10.84 -0.36 -0.67
CA PRO A 63 12.25 0.00 -0.69
C PRO A 63 13.10 -0.96 0.18
N THR A 64 14.32 -1.21 -0.25
CA THR A 64 15.30 -1.99 0.51
C THR A 64 15.79 -1.22 1.73
N ALA A 65 16.32 -1.94 2.73
CA ALA A 65 16.88 -1.30 3.93
C ALA A 65 17.99 -0.26 3.60
N LYS A 66 18.79 -0.52 2.55
CA LYS A 66 19.84 0.40 2.11
C LYS A 66 19.26 1.70 1.56
N GLU A 67 18.23 1.62 0.72
CA GLU A 67 17.55 2.79 0.15
C GLU A 67 16.89 3.63 1.24
N VAL A 68 16.23 2.97 2.20
CA VAL A 68 15.62 3.65 3.34
C VAL A 68 16.68 4.38 4.17
N VAL A 69 17.81 3.74 4.48
CA VAL A 69 18.91 4.37 5.25
C VAL A 69 19.54 5.54 4.50
N ALA A 70 19.63 5.47 3.17
CA ALA A 70 20.14 6.56 2.33
C ALA A 70 19.17 7.76 2.33
N ALA A 71 17.86 7.51 2.23
CA ALA A 71 16.84 8.56 2.14
C ALA A 71 16.38 9.13 3.50
N LYS A 72 16.71 8.49 4.63
CA LYS A 72 16.19 8.86 5.96
C LYS A 72 16.42 10.32 6.36
N LYS A 73 17.47 10.97 5.86
CA LYS A 73 17.82 12.36 6.19
C LYS A 73 17.05 13.38 5.34
N THR A 74 16.56 12.98 4.17
CA THR A 74 15.89 13.87 3.21
C THR A 74 14.38 13.66 3.20
N ALA A 75 13.90 12.49 3.63
CA ALA A 75 12.48 12.20 3.79
C ALA A 75 11.85 13.12 4.84
N LYS A 76 10.73 13.77 4.47
CA LYS A 76 9.96 14.64 5.36
C LYS A 76 8.71 13.91 5.84
N HIS A 77 8.53 13.83 7.15
CA HIS A 77 7.31 13.25 7.72
C HIS A 77 6.28 14.36 7.99
N PRO A 78 5.00 14.19 7.59
CA PRO A 78 3.97 15.25 7.70
C PRO A 78 3.73 15.78 9.12
N PHE A 79 3.99 14.96 10.14
CA PHE A 79 3.83 15.32 11.55
C PHE A 79 5.15 15.33 12.33
N ALA A 80 6.31 15.27 11.66
CA ALA A 80 7.58 15.42 12.36
C ALA A 80 7.76 16.87 12.81
N VAL A 81 8.46 17.04 13.93
CA VAL A 81 8.98 18.34 14.35
C VAL A 81 10.07 18.73 13.35
N ASN A 82 9.68 19.44 12.30
CA ASN A 82 10.63 20.07 11.40
C ASN A 82 11.13 21.32 12.13
N ASN A 83 12.26 21.21 12.82
CA ASN A 83 13.00 22.39 13.27
C ASN A 83 13.54 23.05 11.99
N GLU A 84 12.75 23.93 11.37
CA GLU A 84 13.25 24.90 10.41
C GLU A 84 14.20 25.89 11.08
#